data_AF-A0A5C5T7Q5-F1
#
_entry.id   AF-A0A5C5T7Q5-F1
#
_cell.length_a   1.000
_cell.length_b   1.000
_cell.length_c   1.000
_cell.angle_alpha   90.00
_cell.angle_beta   90.00
_cell.angle_gamma   90.00
#
_symmetry.space_group_name_H-M   'P 1'
#
loop_
_entity.id
_entity.type
_entity.pdbx_description
1 polymer ?
#
loop_
_entity_poly.entity_id
_entity_poly.type
_entity_poly.pdbx_seq_one_letter_code
_entity_poly.pdbx_strand_id
1 'polypeptide(L)'
;MALVRQFAAHTAFRSAMVEELELDEDFHRRPLRPEDLSFIDFTTPVVTESAFRLPFLAAQRLLLCANELEMARPPRDGSSAAFEKYLNFHSEENRTLAAQIKPFLEDFAFDFLCGEDAAVPSVESCVAQLAVLLQTEMAFWGDVFDHLVSTRYVEGGLGYILIQKQSLAGSKRVAFGKAGAMGYFDHLSPQDWPKLAQDETDQQIVRRLAELCGIAKGEHSYWQFYLSTSLAECNLLHALAARPGAALALSGAAFAAEATWLAFRGLIAQAGPCLRITNRDDLAGRRSDAANELLARFARVLGRIEHQYGLPGLRLVRQGLTAASALAGHARRNLEEQLNWLASVESYRDIARQISARIEVERPDIDRETFVEPREMCSTTHVHDDHRLVVIETGNMVFWGNVGMKLRLAPGEMVLVPEGRLHGSSIESDECVYHQPIIPDEWVRPLVRDRATASAAA
;
A
#
# COMPACT_ATOMS: atom_id res chain seq x y z
N MET A 1 9.96 4.73 -21.85
CA MET A 1 11.00 4.40 -20.85
C MET A 1 11.89 5.58 -20.49
N ALA A 2 12.49 6.29 -21.46
CA ALA A 2 13.35 7.45 -21.17
C ALA A 2 12.67 8.54 -20.30
N LEU A 3 11.42 8.90 -20.58
CA LEU A 3 10.67 9.89 -19.81
C LEU A 3 10.42 9.48 -18.35
N VAL A 4 10.20 8.19 -18.08
CA VAL A 4 10.04 7.67 -16.71
C VAL A 4 11.32 7.86 -15.92
N ARG A 5 12.48 7.55 -16.53
CA ARG A 5 13.79 7.78 -15.91
C ARG A 5 14.08 9.26 -15.71
N GLN A 6 13.72 10.10 -16.68
CA GLN A 6 13.88 11.56 -16.57
C GLN A 6 13.05 12.14 -15.41
N PHE A 7 11.80 11.70 -15.27
CA PHE A 7 10.96 12.08 -14.14
C PHE A 7 11.59 11.65 -12.81
N ALA A 8 11.97 10.38 -12.70
CA ALA A 8 12.55 9.81 -11.48
C ALA A 8 13.95 10.35 -11.12
N ALA A 9 14.66 10.98 -12.07
CA ALA A 9 15.95 11.62 -11.84
C ALA A 9 15.86 12.93 -11.04
N HIS A 10 14.66 13.46 -10.82
CA HIS A 10 14.45 14.63 -9.98
C HIS A 10 15.02 14.41 -8.57
N THR A 11 15.66 15.44 -7.98
CA THR A 11 16.41 15.30 -6.71
C THR A 11 15.55 14.85 -5.53
N ALA A 12 14.27 15.21 -5.51
CA ALA A 12 13.29 14.71 -4.55
C ALA A 12 13.14 13.18 -4.56
N PHE A 13 13.49 12.52 -5.67
CA PHE A 13 13.17 11.13 -5.97
C PHE A 13 14.36 10.17 -5.88
N ARG A 14 15.56 10.67 -5.56
CA ARG A 14 16.74 9.83 -5.30
C ARG A 14 16.47 8.76 -4.24
N SER A 15 17.25 7.70 -4.22
CA SER A 15 17.21 6.68 -3.16
C SER A 15 17.41 7.29 -1.77
N ALA A 16 16.78 6.66 -0.78
CA ALA A 16 16.84 7.04 0.61
C ALA A 16 18.24 6.82 1.19
N MET A 17 18.67 7.74 2.04
CA MET A 17 19.81 7.53 2.94
C MET A 17 19.36 6.82 4.23
N VAL A 18 20.29 6.43 5.10
CA VAL A 18 20.01 5.76 6.37
C VAL A 18 19.11 6.60 7.28
N GLU A 19 19.32 7.91 7.30
CA GLU A 19 18.54 8.85 8.09
C GLU A 19 17.12 9.05 7.54
N GLU A 20 16.87 8.64 6.29
CA GLU A 20 15.61 8.80 5.58
C GLU A 20 14.75 7.53 5.63
N LEU A 21 14.96 6.65 6.62
CA LEU A 21 14.04 5.56 6.92
C LEU A 21 12.62 6.10 7.16
N GLU A 22 12.55 7.23 7.86
CA GLU A 22 11.40 8.11 7.91
C GLU A 22 11.77 9.46 7.28
N LEU A 23 10.84 10.07 6.54
CA LEU A 23 11.06 11.36 5.86
C LEU A 23 10.78 12.58 6.73
N ASP A 24 10.40 12.34 7.99
CA ASP A 24 10.25 13.37 9.02
C ASP A 24 9.42 14.59 8.55
N GLU A 25 8.20 14.34 8.08
CA GLU A 25 7.27 15.37 7.58
C GLU A 25 7.74 16.18 6.36
N ASP A 26 8.81 15.77 5.67
CA ASP A 26 9.20 16.35 4.38
C ASP A 26 8.31 15.80 3.25
N PHE A 27 7.19 16.48 2.99
CA PHE A 27 6.24 16.09 1.94
C PHE A 27 6.87 16.02 0.54
N HIS A 28 7.89 16.85 0.27
CA HIS A 28 8.52 17.03 -1.04
C HIS A 28 9.65 16.03 -1.31
N ARG A 29 9.89 15.09 -0.40
CA ARG A 29 10.87 14.01 -0.54
C ARG A 29 10.15 12.69 -0.79
N ARG A 30 10.52 11.92 -1.82
CA ARG A 30 9.88 10.62 -2.16
C ARG A 30 10.86 9.63 -2.81
N PRO A 31 11.59 8.82 -2.05
CA PRO A 31 12.53 7.84 -2.64
C PRO A 31 11.89 6.92 -3.69
N LEU A 32 12.40 6.95 -4.94
CA LEU A 32 11.87 6.14 -6.06
C LEU A 32 12.79 5.02 -6.52
N ARG A 33 14.03 4.94 -6.05
CA ARG A 33 15.05 4.01 -6.57
C ARG A 33 15.23 4.10 -8.09
N PRO A 34 15.60 5.28 -8.62
CA PRO A 34 15.73 5.49 -10.07
C PRO A 34 16.68 4.50 -10.77
N GLU A 35 17.65 3.95 -10.05
CA GLU A 35 18.56 2.89 -10.51
C GLU A 35 17.84 1.63 -11.00
N ASP A 36 16.73 1.25 -10.36
CA ASP A 36 15.98 0.04 -10.72
C ASP A 36 15.23 0.18 -12.05
N LEU A 37 14.88 1.42 -12.42
CA LEU A 37 14.17 1.73 -13.66
C LEU A 37 14.99 1.43 -14.92
N SER A 38 16.27 1.08 -14.75
CA SER A 38 17.15 0.64 -15.83
C SER A 38 16.76 -0.74 -16.39
N PHE A 39 16.23 -1.63 -15.54
CA PHE A 39 15.92 -3.02 -15.87
C PHE A 39 14.45 -3.41 -15.70
N ILE A 40 13.61 -2.57 -15.07
CA ILE A 40 12.17 -2.82 -14.99
C ILE A 40 11.52 -2.72 -16.38
N ASP A 41 10.77 -3.76 -16.76
CA ASP A 41 9.92 -3.77 -17.96
C ASP A 41 8.51 -3.28 -17.64
N PHE A 42 8.16 -2.09 -18.13
CA PHE A 42 6.80 -1.55 -18.05
C PHE A 42 5.98 -1.81 -19.33
N THR A 43 6.49 -2.58 -20.28
CA THR A 43 5.77 -2.90 -21.53
C THR A 43 4.88 -4.13 -21.40
N THR A 44 5.19 -5.02 -20.45
CA THR A 44 4.35 -6.15 -20.06
C THR A 44 3.36 -5.67 -18.98
N PRO A 45 2.04 -5.58 -19.26
CA PRO A 45 1.08 -5.13 -18.26
C PRO A 45 1.07 -6.02 -17.03
N VAL A 46 0.71 -5.44 -15.89
CA VAL A 46 0.52 -6.19 -14.66
C VAL A 46 -0.60 -7.19 -14.84
N VAL A 47 -0.47 -8.35 -14.19
CA VAL A 47 -1.53 -9.35 -14.00
C VAL A 47 -1.74 -9.58 -12.50
N THR A 48 -2.85 -10.25 -12.15
CA THR A 48 -3.27 -10.60 -10.78
C THR A 48 -2.11 -11.12 -9.91
N GLU A 49 -1.28 -12.00 -10.45
CA GLU A 49 -0.17 -12.67 -9.74
C GLU A 49 1.07 -11.77 -9.58
N SER A 50 1.18 -10.70 -10.37
CA SER A 50 2.33 -9.78 -10.37
C SER A 50 2.06 -8.47 -9.63
N ALA A 51 0.86 -8.28 -9.07
CA ALA A 51 0.45 -7.06 -8.35
C ALA A 51 1.20 -6.83 -7.01
N PHE A 52 2.19 -7.65 -6.68
CA PHE A 52 3.02 -7.56 -5.47
C PHE A 52 4.53 -7.42 -5.82
N ARG A 53 4.86 -7.43 -7.11
CA ARG A 53 6.22 -7.45 -7.65
C ARG A 53 6.81 -6.06 -7.83
N LEU A 54 8.12 -6.00 -8.05
CA LEU A 54 8.89 -4.77 -8.12
C LEU A 54 8.38 -3.80 -9.21
N PRO A 55 8.04 -4.24 -10.43
CA PRO A 55 7.51 -3.34 -11.45
C PRO A 55 6.23 -2.62 -11.01
N PHE A 56 5.33 -3.33 -10.30
CA PHE A 56 4.10 -2.73 -9.80
C PHE A 56 4.38 -1.76 -8.64
N LEU A 57 5.25 -2.12 -7.69
CA LEU A 57 5.64 -1.19 -6.62
C LEU A 57 6.25 0.10 -7.19
N ALA A 58 7.16 -0.01 -8.16
CA ALA A 58 7.79 1.13 -8.81
C ALA A 58 6.77 2.01 -9.53
N ALA A 59 5.86 1.42 -10.31
CA ALA A 59 4.78 2.15 -10.99
C ALA A 59 3.89 2.90 -9.99
N GLN A 60 3.51 2.25 -8.89
CA GLN A 60 2.62 2.86 -7.90
C GLN A 60 3.29 4.01 -7.13
N ARG A 61 4.59 3.90 -6.84
CA ARG A 61 5.37 5.01 -6.26
C ARG A 61 5.51 6.19 -7.24
N LEU A 62 5.80 5.91 -8.51
CA LEU A 62 5.87 6.92 -9.58
C LEU A 62 4.52 7.64 -9.75
N LEU A 63 3.43 6.88 -9.86
CA LEU A 63 2.08 7.40 -10.01
C LEU A 63 1.67 8.29 -8.84
N LEU A 64 1.95 7.87 -7.59
CA LEU A 64 1.58 8.69 -6.44
C LEU A 64 2.35 10.01 -6.44
N CYS A 65 3.66 9.99 -6.73
CA CYS A 65 4.44 11.23 -6.88
C CYS A 65 3.84 12.13 -7.98
N ALA A 66 3.54 11.57 -9.14
CA ALA A 66 2.98 12.30 -10.27
C ALA A 66 1.60 12.91 -9.94
N ASN A 67 0.75 12.18 -9.21
CA ASN A 67 -0.57 12.63 -8.77
C ASN A 67 -0.49 13.77 -7.75
N GLU A 68 0.47 13.70 -6.83
CA GLU A 68 0.58 14.65 -5.73
C GLU A 68 1.36 15.93 -6.07
N LEU A 69 1.90 16.07 -7.28
CA LEU A 69 2.44 17.35 -7.76
C LEU A 69 1.39 18.47 -7.82
N GLU A 70 0.11 18.10 -7.90
CA GLU A 70 -1.03 19.02 -7.89
C GLU A 70 -1.57 19.28 -6.47
N MET A 71 -1.02 18.63 -5.45
CA MET A 71 -1.40 18.83 -4.06
C MET A 71 -0.63 19.98 -3.45
N ALA A 72 -1.36 21.03 -3.04
CA ALA A 72 -0.75 22.15 -2.33
C ALA A 72 -0.37 21.72 -0.90
N ARG A 73 0.94 21.56 -0.66
CA ARG A 73 1.53 21.40 0.67
C ARG A 73 2.60 22.47 0.87
N PRO A 74 2.50 23.28 1.92
CA PRO A 74 3.50 24.31 2.16
C PRO A 74 4.86 23.66 2.50
N PRO A 75 5.98 24.41 2.34
CA PRO A 75 7.27 24.00 2.87
C PRO A 75 7.17 23.61 4.35
N ARG A 76 8.00 22.65 4.78
CA ARG A 76 8.03 22.15 6.16
C ARG A 76 8.28 23.28 7.17
N ASP A 77 9.15 24.22 6.82
CA ASP A 77 9.51 25.36 7.64
C ASP A 77 9.82 26.61 6.78
N GLY A 78 10.21 27.70 7.44
CA GLY A 78 10.55 28.97 6.79
C GLY A 78 11.95 29.04 6.17
N SER A 79 12.72 27.95 6.14
CA SER A 79 14.10 27.98 5.65
C SER A 79 14.17 28.08 4.12
N SER A 80 15.23 28.71 3.61
CA SER A 80 15.45 28.80 2.16
C SER A 80 15.55 27.43 1.49
N ALA A 81 16.14 26.44 2.16
CA ALA A 81 16.26 25.08 1.65
C ALA A 81 14.88 24.38 1.54
N ALA A 82 13.98 24.57 2.50
CA ALA A 82 12.62 24.02 2.43
C ALA A 82 11.82 24.64 1.28
N PHE A 83 11.96 25.96 1.05
CA PHE A 83 11.34 26.64 -0.09
C PHE A 83 11.92 26.19 -1.43
N GLU A 84 13.23 25.99 -1.52
CA GLU A 84 13.87 25.47 -2.73
C GLU A 84 13.34 24.08 -3.10
N LYS A 85 13.27 23.17 -2.11
CA LYS A 85 12.66 21.84 -2.29
C LYS A 85 11.21 21.93 -2.77
N TYR A 86 10.40 22.78 -2.14
CA TYR A 86 9.00 23.01 -2.50
C TYR A 86 8.87 23.50 -3.96
N LEU A 87 9.62 24.55 -4.33
CA LEU A 87 9.57 25.12 -5.68
C LEU A 87 10.06 24.14 -6.74
N ASN A 88 11.12 23.38 -6.44
CA ASN A 88 11.65 22.38 -7.36
C ASN A 88 10.67 21.23 -7.56
N PHE A 89 10.09 20.71 -6.47
CA PHE A 89 9.08 19.64 -6.50
C PHE A 89 7.87 20.02 -7.38
N HIS A 90 7.36 21.24 -7.22
CA HIS A 90 6.23 21.76 -8.01
C HIS A 90 6.63 22.46 -9.31
N SER A 91 7.87 22.25 -9.81
CA SER A 91 8.35 22.88 -11.03
C SER A 91 7.50 22.50 -12.25
N GLU A 92 7.48 23.38 -13.26
CA GLU A 92 6.78 23.13 -14.52
C GLU A 92 7.35 21.92 -15.27
N GLU A 93 8.68 21.73 -15.24
CA GLU A 93 9.34 20.56 -15.82
C GLU A 93 8.83 19.27 -15.19
N ASN A 94 8.83 19.18 -13.86
CA ASN A 94 8.40 17.97 -13.15
C ASN A 94 6.92 17.66 -13.41
N ARG A 95 6.06 18.70 -13.43
CA ARG A 95 4.63 18.56 -13.77
C ARG A 95 4.41 18.10 -15.21
N THR A 96 5.19 18.62 -16.15
CA THR A 96 5.11 18.25 -17.57
C THR A 96 5.51 16.79 -17.77
N LEU A 97 6.61 16.35 -17.16
CA LEU A 97 7.06 14.96 -17.21
C LEU A 97 6.02 14.02 -16.58
N ALA A 98 5.49 14.38 -15.40
CA ALA A 98 4.42 13.63 -14.75
C ALA A 98 3.19 13.46 -15.66
N ALA A 99 2.72 14.54 -16.29
CA ALA A 99 1.58 14.49 -17.20
C ALA A 99 1.81 13.57 -18.41
N GLN A 100 3.05 13.49 -18.92
CA GLN A 100 3.40 12.63 -20.05
C GLN A 100 3.48 11.14 -19.69
N ILE A 101 3.95 10.81 -18.47
CA ILE A 101 4.13 9.41 -18.06
C ILE A 101 2.87 8.78 -17.45
N LYS A 102 1.96 9.59 -16.88
CA LYS A 102 0.78 9.10 -16.15
C LYS A 102 -0.07 8.11 -16.97
N PRO A 103 -0.55 8.44 -18.18
CA PRO A 103 -1.43 7.51 -18.92
C PRO A 103 -0.77 6.15 -19.16
N PHE A 104 0.50 6.17 -19.56
CA PHE A 104 1.29 4.96 -19.80
C PHE A 104 1.44 4.10 -18.53
N LEU A 105 1.72 4.72 -17.38
CA LEU A 105 1.84 4.01 -16.11
C LEU A 105 0.49 3.53 -15.57
N GLU A 106 -0.59 4.28 -15.81
CA GLU A 106 -1.97 3.90 -15.45
C GLU A 106 -2.42 2.67 -16.24
N ASP A 107 -2.15 2.62 -17.56
CA ASP A 107 -2.45 1.46 -18.41
C ASP A 107 -1.67 0.24 -17.92
N PHE A 108 -0.35 0.37 -17.71
CA PHE A 108 0.48 -0.70 -17.15
C PHE A 108 -0.07 -1.23 -15.81
N ALA A 109 -0.50 -0.32 -14.93
CA ALA A 109 -0.82 -0.64 -13.54
C ALA A 109 -2.28 -1.06 -13.31
N PHE A 110 -3.23 -0.70 -14.16
CA PHE A 110 -4.66 -0.89 -13.88
C PHE A 110 -5.43 -1.68 -14.94
N ASP A 111 -4.85 -1.98 -16.10
CA ASP A 111 -5.57 -2.70 -17.16
C ASP A 111 -6.07 -4.07 -16.71
N PHE A 112 -5.33 -4.77 -15.84
CA PHE A 112 -5.77 -6.07 -15.28
C PHE A 112 -7.03 -6.00 -14.40
N LEU A 113 -7.41 -4.81 -13.94
CA LEU A 113 -8.65 -4.59 -13.20
C LEU A 113 -9.86 -4.47 -14.13
N CYS A 114 -9.64 -4.31 -15.44
CA CYS A 114 -10.67 -4.28 -16.48
C CYS A 114 -11.07 -5.71 -16.86
N GLY A 115 -11.85 -6.37 -16.02
CA GLY A 115 -12.48 -7.65 -16.37
C GLY A 115 -13.70 -7.47 -17.27
N GLU A 116 -13.91 -8.38 -18.23
CA GLU A 116 -15.19 -8.49 -18.93
C GLU A 116 -16.24 -9.09 -17.98
N ASP A 117 -17.07 -8.23 -17.39
CA ASP A 117 -18.27 -8.70 -16.67
C ASP A 117 -19.35 -9.08 -17.70
N ALA A 118 -19.57 -10.39 -17.86
CA ALA A 118 -20.60 -10.92 -18.75
C ALA A 118 -22.02 -10.66 -18.23
N ALA A 119 -22.19 -10.35 -16.93
CA ALA A 119 -23.50 -10.14 -16.34
C ALA A 119 -24.04 -8.73 -16.66
N VAL A 120 -25.32 -8.66 -17.00
CA VAL A 120 -26.01 -7.38 -17.16
C VAL A 120 -26.19 -6.75 -15.78
N PRO A 121 -25.60 -5.57 -15.50
CA PRO A 121 -25.72 -4.96 -14.18
C PRO A 121 -27.15 -4.49 -13.92
N SER A 122 -27.58 -4.66 -12.66
CA SER A 122 -28.79 -4.08 -12.09
C SER A 122 -28.44 -3.30 -10.84
N VAL A 123 -29.35 -2.42 -10.38
CA VAL A 123 -29.19 -1.73 -9.09
C VAL A 123 -28.94 -2.72 -7.96
N GLU A 124 -29.77 -3.77 -7.87
CA GLU A 124 -29.67 -4.81 -6.84
C GLU A 124 -28.31 -5.50 -6.84
N SER A 125 -27.82 -5.93 -8.01
CA SER A 125 -26.54 -6.61 -8.10
C SER A 125 -25.36 -5.69 -7.79
N CYS A 126 -25.47 -4.38 -8.05
CA CYS A 126 -24.42 -3.41 -7.71
C CYS A 126 -24.37 -3.22 -6.18
N VAL A 127 -25.53 -3.04 -5.56
CA VAL A 127 -25.65 -2.92 -4.10
C VAL A 127 -25.15 -4.19 -3.41
N ALA A 128 -25.52 -5.36 -3.93
CA ALA A 128 -25.06 -6.64 -3.41
C ALA A 128 -23.52 -6.77 -3.48
N GLN A 129 -22.90 -6.37 -4.58
CA GLN A 129 -21.43 -6.37 -4.70
C GLN A 129 -20.76 -5.45 -3.67
N LEU A 130 -21.29 -4.24 -3.46
CA LEU A 130 -20.77 -3.32 -2.44
C LEU A 130 -20.95 -3.89 -1.02
N ALA A 131 -22.10 -4.53 -0.75
CA ALA A 131 -22.36 -5.19 0.53
C ALA A 131 -21.38 -6.36 0.79
N VAL A 132 -21.11 -7.18 -0.23
CA VAL A 132 -20.11 -8.26 -0.15
C VAL A 132 -18.72 -7.68 0.13
N LEU A 133 -18.32 -6.61 -0.57
CA LEU A 133 -17.05 -5.94 -0.31
C LEU A 133 -16.95 -5.49 1.16
N LEU A 134 -17.96 -4.77 1.64
CA LEU A 134 -17.99 -4.27 3.02
C LEU A 134 -17.90 -5.42 4.03
N GLN A 135 -18.71 -6.46 3.89
CA GLN A 135 -18.70 -7.63 4.79
C GLN A 135 -17.35 -8.34 4.77
N THR A 136 -16.76 -8.53 3.59
CA THR A 136 -15.44 -9.15 3.43
C THR A 136 -14.37 -8.34 4.14
N GLU A 137 -14.36 -7.03 3.99
CA GLU A 137 -13.42 -6.14 4.68
C GLU A 137 -13.62 -6.18 6.20
N MET A 138 -14.87 -6.19 6.66
CA MET A 138 -15.17 -6.26 8.10
C MET A 138 -14.67 -7.56 8.73
N ALA A 139 -14.86 -8.70 8.05
CA ALA A 139 -14.37 -10.01 8.49
C ALA A 139 -12.83 -10.04 8.50
N PHE A 140 -12.21 -9.59 7.41
CA PHE A 140 -10.76 -9.51 7.27
C PHE A 140 -10.10 -8.75 8.43
N TRP A 141 -10.65 -7.59 8.81
CA TRP A 141 -10.09 -6.82 9.92
C TRP A 141 -10.21 -7.52 11.27
N GLY A 142 -11.27 -8.33 11.48
CA GLY A 142 -11.40 -9.18 12.65
C GLY A 142 -10.31 -10.24 12.68
N ASP A 143 -10.13 -10.97 11.58
CA ASP A 143 -9.13 -12.04 11.45
C ASP A 143 -7.70 -11.49 11.62
N VAL A 144 -7.38 -10.35 11.00
CA VAL A 144 -6.08 -9.68 11.16
C VAL A 144 -5.86 -9.28 12.62
N PHE A 145 -6.86 -8.70 13.29
CA PHE A 145 -6.71 -8.31 14.68
C PHE A 145 -6.45 -9.52 15.59
N ASP A 146 -7.21 -10.60 15.41
CA ASP A 146 -7.05 -11.83 16.17
C ASP A 146 -5.66 -12.44 15.93
N HIS A 147 -5.15 -12.40 14.70
CA HIS A 147 -3.78 -12.80 14.37
C HIS A 147 -2.72 -11.94 15.08
N LEU A 148 -2.87 -10.62 15.09
CA LEU A 148 -1.94 -9.72 15.77
C LEU A 148 -1.92 -9.96 17.28
N VAL A 149 -3.07 -10.28 17.87
CA VAL A 149 -3.17 -10.66 19.29
C VAL A 149 -2.47 -11.99 19.55
N SER A 150 -2.74 -13.03 18.76
CA SER A 150 -2.16 -14.37 18.96
C SER A 150 -0.63 -14.39 18.79
N THR A 151 -0.11 -13.59 17.86
CA THR A 151 1.33 -13.42 17.62
C THR A 151 2.01 -12.39 18.52
N ARG A 152 1.26 -11.74 19.42
CA ARG A 152 1.75 -10.65 20.29
C ARG A 152 2.41 -9.50 19.52
N TYR A 153 1.91 -9.22 18.31
CA TYR A 153 2.41 -8.17 17.42
C TYR A 153 1.42 -7.01 17.26
N VAL A 154 0.54 -6.78 18.25
CA VAL A 154 -0.53 -5.77 18.18
C VAL A 154 -0.01 -4.37 17.89
N GLU A 155 0.98 -3.87 18.64
CA GLU A 155 1.47 -2.49 18.49
C GLU A 155 2.14 -2.26 17.12
N GLY A 156 3.08 -3.13 16.75
CA GLY A 156 3.77 -3.05 15.46
C GLY A 156 2.85 -3.27 14.27
N GLY A 157 1.94 -4.24 14.37
CA GLY A 157 0.95 -4.53 13.33
C GLY A 157 -0.06 -3.41 13.14
N LEU A 158 -0.64 -2.86 14.22
CA LEU A 158 -1.53 -1.70 14.14
C LEU A 158 -0.81 -0.47 13.61
N GLY A 159 0.44 -0.24 14.03
CA GLY A 159 1.29 0.82 13.47
C GLY A 159 1.43 0.69 11.95
N TYR A 160 1.75 -0.52 11.47
CA TYR A 160 1.87 -0.78 10.03
C TYR A 160 0.55 -0.59 9.27
N ILE A 161 -0.58 -1.01 9.84
CA ILE A 161 -1.92 -0.80 9.25
C ILE A 161 -2.22 0.71 9.16
N LEU A 162 -1.89 1.48 10.20
CA LEU A 162 -2.08 2.93 10.22
C LEU A 162 -1.24 3.63 9.13
N ILE A 163 -0.01 3.17 8.89
CA ILE A 163 0.81 3.64 7.76
C ILE A 163 0.05 3.44 6.44
N GLN A 164 -0.54 2.26 6.21
CA GLN A 164 -1.22 1.96 4.95
C GLN A 164 -2.53 2.72 4.75
N LYS A 165 -3.27 2.99 5.82
CA LYS A 165 -4.62 3.57 5.74
C LYS A 165 -4.63 5.05 6.08
N GLN A 166 -4.10 5.43 7.24
CA GLN A 166 -4.17 6.81 7.72
C GLN A 166 -3.19 7.74 7.00
N SER A 167 -1.94 7.31 6.78
CA SER A 167 -0.93 8.16 6.12
C SER A 167 -1.13 8.34 4.61
N LEU A 168 -2.14 7.69 4.03
CA LEU A 168 -2.56 7.87 2.63
C LEU A 168 -3.98 8.46 2.51
N ALA A 169 -4.66 8.70 3.63
CA ALA A 169 -6.05 9.14 3.64
C ALA A 169 -6.21 10.56 3.07
N GLY A 170 -5.25 11.45 3.32
CA GLY A 170 -5.26 12.81 2.78
C GLY A 170 -5.17 12.82 1.25
N SER A 171 -4.35 11.95 0.67
CA SER A 171 -4.28 11.77 -0.80
C SER A 171 -5.63 11.35 -1.39
N LYS A 172 -6.28 10.32 -0.82
CA LYS A 172 -7.62 9.87 -1.24
C LYS A 172 -8.66 10.99 -1.12
N ARG A 173 -8.62 11.76 -0.03
CA ARG A 173 -9.52 12.91 0.19
C ARG A 173 -9.31 14.01 -0.84
N VAL A 174 -8.07 14.26 -1.28
CA VAL A 174 -7.82 15.23 -2.35
C VAL A 174 -8.41 14.75 -3.67
N ALA A 175 -8.26 13.47 -4.02
CA ALA A 175 -8.89 12.93 -5.23
C ALA A 175 -10.43 13.15 -5.21
N PHE A 176 -11.08 12.88 -4.07
CA PHE A 176 -12.51 13.14 -3.88
C PHE A 176 -12.86 14.62 -3.96
N GLY A 177 -12.11 15.47 -3.26
CA GLY A 177 -12.34 16.92 -3.23
C GLY A 177 -12.19 17.56 -4.60
N LYS A 178 -11.15 17.17 -5.35
CA LYS A 178 -10.93 17.60 -6.74
C LYS A 178 -12.06 17.16 -7.65
N ALA A 179 -12.46 15.89 -7.58
CA ALA A 179 -13.57 15.37 -8.38
C ALA A 179 -14.89 16.11 -8.09
N GLY A 180 -15.20 16.33 -6.82
CA GLY A 180 -16.38 17.11 -6.41
C GLY A 180 -16.34 18.54 -6.93
N ALA A 181 -15.20 19.23 -6.79
CA ALA A 181 -15.03 20.61 -7.29
C ALA A 181 -15.09 20.72 -8.83
N MET A 182 -14.71 19.65 -9.53
CA MET A 182 -14.78 19.56 -11.00
C MET A 182 -16.13 19.05 -11.52
N GLY A 183 -17.12 18.85 -10.65
CA GLY A 183 -18.49 18.48 -11.04
C GLY A 183 -18.68 16.99 -11.37
N TYR A 184 -17.76 16.11 -11.00
CA TYR A 184 -17.87 14.67 -11.29
C TYR A 184 -19.12 14.05 -10.64
N PHE A 185 -19.59 14.62 -9.52
CA PHE A 185 -20.75 14.15 -8.78
C PHE A 185 -22.00 15.04 -8.96
N ASP A 186 -22.00 16.00 -9.91
CA ASP A 186 -23.12 16.92 -10.12
C ASP A 186 -24.40 16.22 -10.63
N HIS A 187 -24.26 15.00 -11.16
CA HIS A 187 -25.38 14.13 -11.50
C HIS A 187 -26.09 13.56 -10.26
N LEU A 188 -25.52 13.72 -9.06
CA LEU A 188 -26.03 13.23 -7.78
C LEU A 188 -26.46 14.39 -6.87
N SER A 189 -27.36 14.11 -5.93
CA SER A 189 -27.62 15.06 -4.85
C SER A 189 -26.39 15.15 -3.92
N PRO A 190 -26.00 16.34 -3.41
CA PRO A 190 -24.83 16.48 -2.52
C PRO A 190 -24.86 15.58 -1.27
N GLN A 191 -26.04 15.32 -0.72
CA GLN A 191 -26.23 14.40 0.40
C GLN A 191 -25.86 12.95 0.05
N ASP A 192 -25.99 12.59 -1.22
CA ASP A 192 -25.78 11.26 -1.78
C ASP A 192 -24.33 11.05 -2.31
N TRP A 193 -23.47 12.08 -2.25
CA TRP A 193 -22.07 11.96 -2.64
C TRP A 193 -21.33 10.90 -1.82
N PRO A 194 -20.36 10.18 -2.41
CA PRO A 194 -19.47 9.31 -1.65
C PRO A 194 -18.59 10.15 -0.70
N LYS A 195 -18.32 9.62 0.50
CA LYS A 195 -17.64 10.36 1.57
C LYS A 195 -16.50 9.52 2.15
N LEU A 196 -15.30 10.08 2.15
CA LEU A 196 -14.16 9.54 2.89
C LEU A 196 -13.95 10.26 4.24
N ALA A 197 -14.99 10.98 4.70
CA ALA A 197 -14.92 11.86 5.86
C ALA A 197 -14.94 11.05 7.16
N GLN A 198 -14.11 11.49 8.11
CA GLN A 198 -14.13 11.03 9.49
C GLN A 198 -14.91 12.06 10.31
N ASP A 199 -15.82 11.60 11.18
CA ASP A 199 -16.27 12.47 12.26
C ASP A 199 -15.08 12.87 13.14
N GLU A 200 -15.19 13.99 13.86
CA GLU A 200 -14.08 14.51 14.65
C GLU A 200 -13.63 13.55 15.78
N THR A 201 -14.54 12.73 16.29
CA THR A 201 -14.25 11.75 17.34
C THR A 201 -13.35 10.64 16.80
N ASP A 202 -13.67 10.10 15.62
CA ASP A 202 -12.85 9.09 14.96
C ASP A 202 -11.46 9.61 14.60
N GLN A 203 -11.37 10.86 14.17
CA GLN A 203 -10.07 11.48 13.89
C GLN A 203 -9.20 11.49 15.14
N GLN A 204 -9.77 11.84 16.29
CA GLN A 204 -9.05 11.85 17.57
C GLN A 204 -8.62 10.44 17.98
N ILE A 205 -9.49 9.44 17.82
CA ILE A 205 -9.14 8.04 18.13
C ILE A 205 -8.00 7.56 17.23
N VAL A 206 -8.09 7.78 15.92
CA VAL A 206 -7.05 7.36 14.97
C VAL A 206 -5.72 8.07 15.26
N ARG A 207 -5.73 9.39 15.55
CA ARG A 207 -4.51 10.12 15.95
C ARG A 207 -3.93 9.56 17.24
N ARG A 208 -4.77 9.28 18.23
CA ARG A 208 -4.31 8.72 19.51
C ARG A 208 -3.70 7.33 19.34
N LEU A 209 -4.28 6.50 18.50
CA LEU A 209 -3.72 5.19 18.16
C LEU A 209 -2.39 5.32 17.42
N ALA A 210 -2.30 6.26 16.47
CA ALA A 210 -1.07 6.56 15.76
C ALA A 210 0.04 7.01 16.73
N GLU A 211 -0.25 7.88 17.70
CA GLU A 211 0.69 8.26 18.77
C GLU A 211 1.14 7.05 19.60
N LEU A 212 0.22 6.19 20.00
CA LEU A 212 0.52 5.01 20.82
C LEU A 212 1.37 3.98 20.07
N CYS A 213 1.18 3.85 18.76
CA CYS A 213 1.99 2.99 17.90
C CYS A 213 3.28 3.66 17.39
N GLY A 214 3.57 4.89 17.79
CA GLY A 214 4.75 5.63 17.34
C GLY A 214 4.68 6.15 15.88
N ILE A 215 3.49 6.17 15.27
CA ILE A 215 3.24 6.57 13.87
C ILE A 215 2.53 7.94 13.79
N ALA A 216 2.97 8.93 14.57
CA ALA A 216 2.26 10.22 14.69
C ALA A 216 2.49 11.23 13.54
N LYS A 217 3.59 11.07 12.79
CA LYS A 217 4.02 12.03 11.75
C LYS A 217 3.11 12.06 10.52
N GLY A 218 3.06 13.23 9.87
CA GLY A 218 2.22 13.47 8.69
C GLY A 218 2.64 12.75 7.40
N GLU A 219 1.81 12.92 6.37
CA GLU A 219 2.06 12.43 5.01
C GLU A 219 3.34 13.08 4.43
N HIS A 220 4.33 12.38 3.89
CA HIS A 220 4.50 10.92 3.76
C HIS A 220 5.74 10.45 4.51
N SER A 221 5.78 10.74 5.82
CA SER A 221 6.91 10.40 6.69
C SER A 221 7.29 8.92 6.65
N TYR A 222 6.34 8.04 6.34
CA TYR A 222 6.54 6.59 6.28
C TYR A 222 6.56 6.04 4.86
N TRP A 223 6.95 6.85 3.86
CA TRP A 223 6.96 6.51 2.43
C TRP A 223 7.54 5.13 2.11
N GLN A 224 8.66 4.80 2.77
CA GLN A 224 9.37 3.54 2.59
C GLN A 224 8.52 2.31 2.95
N PHE A 225 7.51 2.48 3.79
CA PHE A 225 6.71 1.36 4.31
C PHE A 225 5.36 1.22 3.62
N TYR A 226 5.06 2.04 2.60
CA TYR A 226 3.84 1.85 1.82
C TYR A 226 3.91 0.62 0.92
N LEU A 227 2.89 -0.22 1.04
CA LEU A 227 2.68 -1.35 0.15
C LEU A 227 2.22 -0.87 -1.23
N SER A 228 2.64 -1.58 -2.28
CA SER A 228 2.26 -1.30 -3.67
C SER A 228 0.73 -1.21 -3.83
N THR A 229 -0.01 -2.14 -3.22
CA THR A 229 -1.47 -2.18 -3.28
C THR A 229 -2.15 -1.05 -2.50
N SER A 230 -1.54 -0.55 -1.42
CA SER A 230 -2.06 0.61 -0.67
C SER A 230 -1.90 1.91 -1.45
N LEU A 231 -0.77 2.06 -2.15
CA LEU A 231 -0.54 3.13 -3.11
C LEU A 231 -1.53 3.03 -4.28
N ALA A 232 -1.75 1.82 -4.80
CA ALA A 232 -2.68 1.56 -5.90
C ALA A 232 -4.12 1.97 -5.57
N GLU A 233 -4.61 1.72 -4.34
CA GLU A 233 -5.94 2.19 -3.92
C GLU A 233 -6.08 3.71 -4.05
N CYS A 234 -5.01 4.47 -3.81
CA CYS A 234 -5.00 5.93 -3.96
C CYS A 234 -4.91 6.33 -5.43
N ASN A 235 -3.99 5.70 -6.16
CA ASN A 235 -3.72 6.02 -7.56
C ASN A 235 -4.89 5.68 -8.47
N LEU A 236 -5.67 4.63 -8.18
CA LEU A 236 -6.91 4.32 -8.92
C LEU A 236 -7.91 5.48 -8.83
N LEU A 237 -8.09 6.06 -7.63
CA LEU A 237 -8.99 7.19 -7.42
C LEU A 237 -8.51 8.43 -8.17
N HIS A 238 -7.20 8.72 -8.12
CA HIS A 238 -6.60 9.83 -8.89
C HIS A 238 -6.76 9.61 -10.40
N ALA A 239 -6.49 8.41 -10.91
CA ALA A 239 -6.61 8.08 -12.33
C ALA A 239 -8.05 8.26 -12.83
N LEU A 240 -9.05 7.88 -12.03
CA LEU A 240 -10.47 8.11 -12.36
C LEU A 240 -10.86 9.59 -12.22
N ALA A 241 -10.38 10.29 -11.20
CA ALA A 241 -10.64 11.72 -10.96
C ALA A 241 -9.89 12.68 -11.91
N ALA A 242 -8.93 12.17 -12.68
CA ALA A 242 -8.21 12.95 -13.70
C ALA A 242 -8.90 12.94 -15.07
N ARG A 243 -9.85 12.01 -15.31
CA ARG A 243 -10.50 11.79 -16.60
C ARG A 243 -12.00 12.13 -16.51
N PRO A 244 -12.46 13.24 -17.10
CA PRO A 244 -13.89 13.62 -17.03
C PRO A 244 -14.86 12.54 -17.54
N GLY A 245 -14.44 11.76 -18.55
CA GLY A 245 -15.21 10.63 -19.08
C GLY A 245 -15.36 9.44 -18.11
N ALA A 246 -14.62 9.44 -17.00
CA ALA A 246 -14.65 8.38 -15.99
C ALA A 246 -15.55 8.71 -14.79
N ALA A 247 -16.34 9.80 -14.81
CA ALA A 247 -17.13 10.24 -13.66
C ALA A 247 -18.06 9.18 -13.07
N LEU A 248 -18.74 8.39 -13.92
CA LEU A 248 -19.61 7.31 -13.45
C LEU A 248 -18.82 6.14 -12.85
N ALA A 249 -17.67 5.78 -13.44
CA ALA A 249 -16.77 4.79 -12.86
C ALA A 249 -16.18 5.26 -11.53
N LEU A 250 -15.82 6.55 -11.43
CA LEU A 250 -15.38 7.14 -10.17
C LEU A 250 -16.44 7.02 -9.08
N SER A 251 -17.73 7.22 -9.38
CA SER A 251 -18.81 7.01 -8.41
C SER A 251 -18.75 5.59 -7.81
N GLY A 252 -18.65 4.55 -8.65
CA GLY A 252 -18.55 3.16 -8.17
C GLY A 252 -17.30 2.91 -7.32
N ALA A 253 -16.14 3.36 -7.79
CA ALA A 253 -14.87 3.21 -7.07
C ALA A 253 -14.83 3.99 -5.74
N ALA A 254 -15.45 5.17 -5.70
CA ALA A 254 -15.50 6.02 -4.51
C ALA A 254 -16.39 5.42 -3.41
N PHE A 255 -17.53 4.81 -3.78
CA PHE A 255 -18.35 4.07 -2.81
C PHE A 255 -17.63 2.83 -2.27
N ALA A 256 -16.87 2.12 -3.12
CA ALA A 256 -16.01 1.04 -2.66
C ALA A 256 -14.93 1.52 -1.68
N ALA A 257 -14.26 2.65 -1.97
CA ALA A 257 -13.27 3.25 -1.08
C ALA A 257 -13.88 3.70 0.27
N GLU A 258 -15.13 4.19 0.26
CA GLU A 258 -15.86 4.49 1.49
C GLU A 258 -16.20 3.22 2.28
N ALA A 259 -16.59 2.12 1.62
CA ALA A 259 -16.85 0.84 2.27
C ALA A 259 -15.60 0.27 2.97
N THR A 260 -14.44 0.27 2.30
CA THR A 260 -13.19 -0.20 2.90
C THR A 260 -12.76 0.69 4.07
N TRP A 261 -12.98 2.00 3.97
CA TRP A 261 -12.71 2.95 5.04
C TRP A 261 -13.62 2.72 6.27
N LEU A 262 -14.92 2.47 6.03
CA LEU A 262 -15.88 2.16 7.09
C LEU A 262 -15.49 0.86 7.82
N ALA A 263 -15.05 -0.16 7.08
CA ALA A 263 -14.58 -1.41 7.67
C ALA A 263 -13.32 -1.21 8.52
N PHE A 264 -12.35 -0.43 8.03
CA PHE A 264 -11.15 -0.06 8.78
C PHE A 264 -11.48 0.68 10.09
N ARG A 265 -12.48 1.56 10.11
CA ARG A 265 -12.98 2.19 11.37
C ARG A 265 -13.46 1.14 12.38
N GLY A 266 -14.01 0.04 11.89
CA GLY A 266 -14.37 -1.11 12.72
C GLY A 266 -13.17 -1.73 13.44
N LEU A 267 -12.04 -1.91 12.76
CA LEU A 267 -10.78 -2.36 13.39
C LEU A 267 -10.36 -1.41 14.50
N ILE A 268 -10.38 -0.11 14.21
CA ILE A 268 -9.95 0.93 15.15
C ILE A 268 -10.80 0.89 16.43
N ALA A 269 -12.10 0.70 16.30
CA ALA A 269 -12.99 0.50 17.45
C ALA A 269 -12.67 -0.79 18.22
N GLN A 270 -12.33 -1.88 17.55
CA GLN A 270 -11.97 -3.16 18.16
C GLN A 270 -10.62 -3.12 18.88
N ALA A 271 -9.64 -2.39 18.33
CA ALA A 271 -8.30 -2.26 18.90
C ALA A 271 -8.23 -1.30 20.10
N GLY A 272 -9.14 -0.32 20.17
CA GLY A 272 -9.17 0.70 21.22
C GLY A 272 -9.05 0.18 22.67
N PRO A 273 -9.80 -0.86 23.08
CA PRO A 273 -9.70 -1.44 24.41
C PRO A 273 -8.32 -2.01 24.77
N CYS A 274 -7.63 -2.64 23.82
CA CYS A 274 -6.26 -3.15 24.03
C CYS A 274 -5.27 -2.02 24.33
N LEU A 275 -5.60 -0.80 23.92
CA LEU A 275 -4.80 0.41 24.09
C LEU A 275 -5.43 1.39 25.09
N ARG A 276 -6.36 0.91 25.93
CA ARG A 276 -7.04 1.65 27.02
C ARG A 276 -7.85 2.87 26.55
N ILE A 277 -8.41 2.82 25.34
CA ILE A 277 -9.37 3.81 24.81
C ILE A 277 -10.79 3.34 25.18
N THR A 278 -11.53 4.12 25.99
CA THR A 278 -12.70 3.66 26.77
C THR A 278 -14.09 3.89 26.15
N ASN A 279 -14.22 4.15 24.85
CA ASN A 279 -15.51 4.54 24.27
C ASN A 279 -16.33 3.35 23.69
N ARG A 280 -16.65 2.35 24.54
CA ARG A 280 -17.13 1.02 24.11
C ARG A 280 -18.56 0.93 23.57
N ASP A 281 -19.54 1.59 24.18
CA ASP A 281 -20.94 1.14 24.04
C ASP A 281 -21.72 1.80 22.88
N ASP A 282 -21.13 2.78 22.18
CA ASP A 282 -21.79 3.52 21.09
C ASP A 282 -21.23 3.15 19.69
N LEU A 283 -20.07 2.48 19.61
CA LEU A 283 -19.38 2.29 18.32
C LEU A 283 -19.97 1.18 17.45
N ALA A 284 -20.48 0.09 18.05
CA ALA A 284 -21.04 -1.04 17.29
C ALA A 284 -22.39 -0.70 16.63
N GLY A 285 -23.29 -0.02 17.35
CA GLY A 285 -24.56 0.47 16.82
C GLY A 285 -24.36 1.47 15.68
N ARG A 286 -23.51 2.48 15.91
CA ARG A 286 -23.10 3.46 14.88
C ARG A 286 -22.50 2.81 13.63
N ARG A 287 -21.76 1.71 13.77
CA ARG A 287 -21.17 0.97 12.63
C ARG A 287 -22.24 0.30 11.77
N SER A 288 -23.22 -0.36 12.39
CA SER A 288 -24.33 -1.00 11.66
C SER A 288 -25.17 0.05 10.92
N ASP A 289 -25.47 1.17 11.57
CA ASP A 289 -26.24 2.25 10.95
C ASP A 289 -25.48 2.90 9.79
N ALA A 290 -24.18 3.13 9.95
CA ALA A 290 -23.34 3.66 8.88
C ALA A 290 -23.24 2.70 7.67
N ALA A 291 -23.18 1.39 7.90
CA ALA A 291 -23.19 0.39 6.84
C ALA A 291 -24.52 0.39 6.07
N ASN A 292 -25.64 0.41 6.78
CA ASN A 292 -26.97 0.47 6.19
C ASN A 292 -27.18 1.77 5.39
N GLU A 293 -26.75 2.92 5.93
CA GLU A 293 -26.84 4.19 5.23
C GLU A 293 -25.95 4.23 3.98
N LEU A 294 -24.74 3.66 4.02
CA LEU A 294 -23.88 3.55 2.84
C LEU A 294 -24.57 2.80 1.70
N LEU A 295 -25.14 1.63 1.99
CA LEU A 295 -25.83 0.79 1.00
C LEU A 295 -27.11 1.47 0.49
N ALA A 296 -27.89 2.08 1.39
CA ALA A 296 -29.10 2.82 1.02
C ALA A 296 -28.76 4.01 0.10
N ARG A 297 -27.70 4.76 0.41
CA ARG A 297 -27.22 5.87 -0.41
C ARG A 297 -26.75 5.41 -1.78
N PHE A 298 -25.99 4.31 -1.84
CA PHE A 298 -25.55 3.74 -3.10
C PHE A 298 -26.73 3.27 -3.96
N ALA A 299 -27.75 2.65 -3.36
CA ALA A 299 -28.97 2.27 -4.07
C ALA A 299 -29.71 3.47 -4.67
N ARG A 300 -29.83 4.59 -3.93
CA ARG A 300 -30.41 5.85 -4.43
C ARG A 300 -29.63 6.42 -5.61
N VAL A 301 -28.30 6.42 -5.51
CA VAL A 301 -27.38 6.86 -6.58
C VAL A 301 -27.57 6.02 -7.85
N LEU A 302 -27.56 4.69 -7.71
CA LEU A 302 -27.74 3.77 -8.83
C LEU A 302 -29.13 3.90 -9.47
N GLY A 303 -30.19 4.02 -8.67
CA GLY A 303 -31.55 4.23 -9.19
C GLY A 303 -31.68 5.52 -9.99
N ARG A 304 -31.01 6.60 -9.58
CA ARG A 304 -30.94 7.84 -10.36
C ARG A 304 -30.17 7.64 -11.67
N ILE A 305 -29.02 6.99 -11.61
CA ILE A 305 -28.18 6.73 -12.79
C ILE A 305 -28.91 5.84 -13.79
N GLU A 306 -29.60 4.80 -13.33
CA GLU A 306 -30.44 3.95 -14.17
C GLU A 306 -31.57 4.74 -14.82
N HIS A 307 -32.28 5.58 -14.05
CA HIS A 307 -33.35 6.41 -14.58
C HIS A 307 -32.86 7.41 -15.64
N GLN A 308 -31.69 8.04 -15.43
CA GLN A 308 -31.19 9.11 -16.29
C GLN A 308 -30.39 8.59 -17.50
N TYR A 309 -29.57 7.55 -17.30
CA TYR A 309 -28.59 7.07 -18.28
C TYR A 309 -28.81 5.62 -18.70
N GLY A 310 -29.77 4.92 -18.09
CA GLY A 310 -30.07 3.53 -18.38
C GLY A 310 -28.94 2.57 -18.05
N LEU A 311 -29.01 1.40 -18.68
CA LEU A 311 -28.02 0.34 -18.53
C LEU A 311 -26.57 0.77 -18.84
N PRO A 312 -26.27 1.60 -19.86
CA PRO A 312 -24.92 2.09 -20.08
C PRO A 312 -24.32 2.82 -18.87
N GLY A 313 -25.12 3.64 -18.18
CA GLY A 313 -24.66 4.35 -16.98
C GLY A 313 -24.34 3.39 -15.84
N LEU A 314 -25.21 2.40 -15.61
CA LEU A 314 -24.97 1.36 -14.60
C LEU A 314 -23.71 0.53 -14.88
N ARG A 315 -23.41 0.23 -16.16
CA ARG A 315 -22.18 -0.47 -16.55
C ARG A 315 -20.92 0.29 -16.17
N LEU A 316 -20.90 1.61 -16.38
CA LEU A 316 -19.75 2.43 -16.00
C LEU A 316 -19.56 2.48 -14.49
N VAL A 317 -20.64 2.62 -13.70
CA VAL A 317 -20.56 2.53 -12.24
C VAL A 317 -20.06 1.15 -11.79
N ARG A 318 -20.58 0.08 -12.39
CA ARG A 318 -20.16 -1.30 -12.12
C ARG A 318 -18.68 -1.51 -12.40
N GLN A 319 -18.16 -0.95 -13.50
CA GLN A 319 -16.76 -1.07 -13.88
C GLN A 319 -15.85 -0.51 -12.76
N GLY A 320 -16.14 0.71 -12.29
CA GLY A 320 -15.38 1.31 -11.19
C GLY A 320 -15.51 0.57 -9.86
N LEU A 321 -16.72 0.11 -9.52
CA LEU A 321 -16.95 -0.72 -8.32
C LEU A 321 -16.15 -2.03 -8.39
N THR A 322 -16.13 -2.67 -9.55
CA THR A 322 -15.44 -3.95 -9.76
C THR A 322 -13.93 -3.78 -9.69
N ALA A 323 -13.37 -2.77 -10.36
CA ALA A 323 -11.94 -2.47 -10.30
C ALA A 323 -11.48 -2.17 -8.87
N ALA A 324 -12.21 -1.34 -8.14
CA ALA A 324 -11.90 -1.04 -6.74
C ALA A 324 -12.08 -2.26 -5.81
N SER A 325 -13.08 -3.10 -6.04
CA SER A 325 -13.30 -4.32 -5.25
C SER A 325 -12.19 -5.36 -5.47
N ALA A 326 -11.78 -5.56 -6.73
CA ALA A 326 -10.66 -6.44 -7.07
C ALA A 326 -9.37 -5.95 -6.41
N LEU A 327 -9.07 -4.65 -6.54
CA LEU A 327 -7.90 -4.04 -5.92
C LEU A 327 -7.92 -4.14 -4.38
N ALA A 328 -9.08 -3.97 -3.74
CA ALA A 328 -9.23 -4.21 -2.30
C ALA A 328 -8.88 -5.66 -1.94
N GLY A 329 -9.26 -6.64 -2.77
CA GLY A 329 -8.85 -8.03 -2.61
C GLY A 329 -7.33 -8.23 -2.64
N HIS A 330 -6.65 -7.60 -3.59
CA HIS A 330 -5.17 -7.60 -3.65
C HIS A 330 -4.55 -6.92 -2.43
N ALA A 331 -5.12 -5.78 -2.01
CA ALA A 331 -4.62 -5.03 -0.87
C ALA A 331 -4.74 -5.82 0.44
N ARG A 332 -5.84 -6.55 0.65
CA ARG A 332 -6.01 -7.46 1.80
C ARG A 332 -4.93 -8.53 1.82
N ARG A 333 -4.76 -9.28 0.72
CA ARG A 333 -3.75 -10.34 0.60
C ARG A 333 -2.34 -9.80 0.86
N ASN A 334 -1.98 -8.69 0.20
CA ASN A 334 -0.65 -8.13 0.32
C ASN A 334 -0.34 -7.66 1.75
N LEU A 335 -1.31 -7.05 2.43
CA LEU A 335 -1.18 -6.61 3.82
C LEU A 335 -1.10 -7.80 4.78
N GLU A 336 -1.98 -8.79 4.61
CA GLU A 336 -2.00 -10.01 5.42
C GLU A 336 -0.66 -10.74 5.37
N GLU A 337 -0.15 -11.03 4.17
CA GLU A 337 1.13 -11.68 3.97
C GLU A 337 2.29 -10.88 4.57
N GLN A 338 2.21 -9.54 4.51
CA GLN A 338 3.24 -8.67 5.08
C GLN A 338 3.20 -8.76 6.60
N LEU A 339 2.02 -8.65 7.22
CA LEU A 339 1.87 -8.77 8.67
C LEU A 339 2.28 -10.16 9.16
N ASN A 340 1.87 -11.23 8.47
CA ASN A 340 2.24 -12.61 8.81
C ASN A 340 3.75 -12.87 8.73
N TRP A 341 4.44 -12.20 7.81
CA TRP A 341 5.89 -12.24 7.70
C TRP A 341 6.56 -11.45 8.82
N LEU A 342 6.16 -10.19 9.03
CA LEU A 342 6.72 -9.31 10.07
C LEU A 342 6.53 -9.87 11.48
N ALA A 343 5.33 -10.38 11.79
CA ALA A 343 4.99 -10.93 13.11
C ALA A 343 5.77 -12.20 13.46
N SER A 344 6.56 -12.76 12.54
CA SER A 344 7.34 -13.97 12.78
C SER A 344 8.66 -14.00 12.04
N VAL A 345 9.29 -12.84 11.89
CA VAL A 345 10.57 -12.69 11.21
C VAL A 345 11.66 -13.63 11.77
N GLU A 346 11.64 -13.91 13.08
CA GLU A 346 12.59 -14.87 13.69
C GLU A 346 12.43 -16.29 13.14
N SER A 347 11.20 -16.77 12.92
CA SER A 347 10.98 -18.08 12.30
C SER A 347 11.50 -18.16 10.86
N TYR A 348 11.56 -17.03 10.15
CA TYR A 348 12.16 -16.98 8.81
C TYR A 348 13.70 -17.09 8.85
N ARG A 349 14.35 -16.91 10.00
CA ARG A 349 15.77 -17.26 10.19
C ARG A 349 15.95 -18.77 10.31
N ASP A 350 15.03 -19.47 10.96
CA ASP A 350 15.06 -20.93 11.05
C ASP A 350 14.81 -21.59 9.69
N ILE A 351 13.86 -21.05 8.92
CA ILE A 351 13.63 -21.47 7.53
C ILE A 351 14.88 -21.22 6.68
N ALA A 352 15.51 -20.04 6.84
CA ALA A 352 16.75 -19.70 6.14
C ALA A 352 17.88 -20.70 6.42
N ARG A 353 18.06 -21.13 7.67
CA ARG A 353 19.07 -22.15 8.03
C ARG A 353 18.81 -23.50 7.36
N GLN A 354 17.55 -23.92 7.29
CA GLN A 354 17.18 -25.17 6.62
C GLN A 354 17.46 -25.09 5.11
N ILE A 355 17.11 -23.97 4.48
CA ILE A 355 17.41 -23.73 3.06
C ILE A 355 18.92 -23.69 2.82
N SER A 356 19.68 -22.97 3.65
CA SER A 356 21.14 -22.89 3.53
C SER A 356 21.81 -24.26 3.63
N ALA A 357 21.41 -25.10 4.60
CA ALA A 357 21.92 -26.47 4.71
C ALA A 357 21.59 -27.31 3.47
N ARG A 358 20.43 -27.09 2.86
CA ARG A 358 20.01 -27.76 1.63
C ARG A 358 20.80 -27.29 0.41
N ILE A 359 21.11 -25.99 0.31
CA ILE A 359 21.97 -25.44 -0.75
C ILE A 359 23.31 -26.16 -0.77
N GLU A 360 23.98 -26.30 0.38
CA GLU A 360 25.29 -26.94 0.48
C GLU A 360 25.32 -28.39 -0.02
N VAL A 361 24.20 -29.11 0.09
CA VAL A 361 24.08 -30.52 -0.31
C VAL A 361 23.57 -30.67 -1.74
N GLU A 362 22.50 -29.96 -2.10
CA GLU A 362 21.76 -30.18 -3.35
C GLU A 362 22.19 -29.23 -4.48
N ARG A 363 22.66 -28.02 -4.13
CA ARG A 363 22.97 -26.95 -5.10
C ARG A 363 24.18 -26.10 -4.63
N PRO A 364 25.36 -26.68 -4.39
CA PRO A 364 26.53 -25.93 -3.89
C PRO A 364 26.98 -24.82 -4.85
N ASP A 365 26.73 -24.99 -6.16
CA ASP A 365 27.06 -24.02 -7.21
C ASP A 365 25.90 -23.06 -7.54
N ILE A 366 24.94 -22.86 -6.63
CA ILE A 366 23.88 -21.86 -6.81
C ILE A 366 24.51 -20.47 -6.99
N ASP A 367 23.97 -19.65 -7.89
CA ASP A 367 24.38 -18.26 -7.99
C ASP A 367 24.03 -17.55 -6.68
N ARG A 368 25.06 -17.09 -5.98
CA ARG A 368 24.94 -16.48 -4.66
C ARG A 368 24.54 -15.01 -4.75
N GLU A 369 24.72 -14.37 -5.91
CA GLU A 369 24.61 -12.91 -6.06
C GLU A 369 25.30 -12.17 -4.89
N THR A 370 26.63 -12.07 -4.97
CA THR A 370 27.43 -11.47 -3.89
C THR A 370 27.46 -9.94 -3.99
N PHE A 371 27.20 -9.29 -2.86
CA PHE A 371 27.26 -7.83 -2.69
C PHE A 371 28.37 -7.46 -1.71
N VAL A 372 29.04 -6.34 -2.00
CA VAL A 372 30.03 -5.72 -1.12
C VAL A 372 29.64 -4.25 -0.95
N GLU A 373 29.16 -3.90 0.23
CA GLU A 373 28.58 -2.57 0.50
C GLU A 373 29.28 -1.88 1.67
N PRO A 374 29.58 -0.57 1.56
CA PRO A 374 30.22 0.20 2.62
C PRO A 374 29.24 0.58 3.74
N ARG A 375 29.76 1.08 4.86
CA ARG A 375 28.94 1.66 5.93
C ARG A 375 27.96 2.69 5.39
N GLU A 376 26.78 2.72 6.00
CA GLU A 376 25.71 3.67 5.69
C GLU A 376 25.13 3.53 4.27
N MET A 377 25.53 2.49 3.52
CA MET A 377 24.76 2.10 2.34
C MET A 377 23.36 1.68 2.79
N CYS A 378 22.35 2.37 2.26
CA CYS A 378 20.94 2.18 2.59
C CYS A 378 20.22 1.64 1.35
N SER A 379 19.75 0.40 1.45
CA SER A 379 18.81 -0.14 0.48
C SER A 379 17.44 0.44 0.77
N THR A 380 17.03 1.38 -0.10
CA THR A 380 15.65 1.88 -0.08
C THR A 380 14.71 0.70 -0.20
N THR A 381 13.68 0.71 0.64
CA THR A 381 12.71 -0.37 0.70
C THR A 381 12.17 -0.78 -0.66
N HIS A 382 12.08 -2.08 -0.90
CA HIS A 382 11.66 -2.68 -2.15
C HIS A 382 11.13 -4.09 -1.93
N VAL A 383 10.75 -4.74 -3.02
CA VAL A 383 10.33 -6.14 -3.08
C VAL A 383 11.18 -6.86 -4.13
N HIS A 384 11.24 -8.18 -4.04
CA HIS A 384 11.76 -9.03 -5.10
C HIS A 384 10.62 -9.78 -5.80
N ASP A 385 10.86 -10.15 -7.05
CA ASP A 385 9.93 -10.93 -7.88
C ASP A 385 10.06 -12.44 -7.62
N ASP A 386 10.89 -12.82 -6.63
CA ASP A 386 11.27 -14.17 -6.27
C ASP A 386 11.61 -14.24 -4.76
N HIS A 387 11.84 -15.45 -4.24
CA HIS A 387 12.30 -15.66 -2.87
C HIS A 387 13.82 -15.48 -2.75
N ARG A 388 14.27 -14.66 -1.81
CA ARG A 388 15.71 -14.41 -1.56
C ARG A 388 16.14 -14.92 -0.19
N LEU A 389 17.29 -15.60 -0.16
CA LEU A 389 17.95 -15.94 1.10
C LEU A 389 19.08 -14.93 1.35
N VAL A 390 18.95 -14.08 2.36
CA VAL A 390 20.04 -13.15 2.74
C VAL A 390 20.98 -13.88 3.69
N VAL A 391 22.27 -13.96 3.34
CA VAL A 391 23.32 -14.60 4.17
C VAL A 391 24.50 -13.64 4.34
N ILE A 392 24.88 -13.34 5.58
CA ILE A 392 26.02 -12.46 5.87
C ILE A 392 27.31 -13.27 5.91
N GLU A 393 28.27 -12.94 5.04
CA GLU A 393 29.62 -13.53 5.05
C GLU A 393 30.51 -12.78 6.04
N THR A 394 30.58 -11.45 5.91
CA THR A 394 31.35 -10.56 6.80
C THR A 394 30.63 -9.24 7.04
N GLY A 395 30.99 -8.54 8.13
CA GLY A 395 30.34 -7.28 8.52
C GLY A 395 28.99 -7.46 9.23
N ASN A 396 28.25 -6.37 9.41
CA ASN A 396 26.95 -6.35 10.07
C ASN A 396 25.94 -5.57 9.24
N MET A 397 24.76 -6.15 9.11
CA MET A 397 23.61 -5.55 8.41
C MET A 397 22.43 -5.40 9.36
N VAL A 398 21.68 -4.32 9.22
CA VAL A 398 20.35 -4.17 9.81
C VAL A 398 19.33 -4.29 8.71
N PHE A 399 18.36 -5.16 8.92
CA PHE A 399 17.22 -5.37 8.06
C PHE A 399 15.95 -4.81 8.69
N TRP A 400 15.09 -4.17 7.89
CA TRP A 400 13.80 -3.64 8.34
C TRP A 400 12.68 -3.98 7.36
N GLY A 401 11.47 -4.17 7.92
CA GLY A 401 10.24 -4.36 7.17
C GLY A 401 9.05 -3.55 7.72
N ASN A 402 9.26 -2.86 8.84
CA ASN A 402 8.30 -1.96 9.48
C ASN A 402 9.07 -0.88 10.27
N VAL A 403 8.44 0.26 10.54
CA VAL A 403 8.94 1.28 11.45
C VAL A 403 9.18 0.64 12.82
N GLY A 404 10.35 0.90 13.40
CA GLY A 404 10.77 0.34 14.69
C GLY A 404 11.20 -1.13 14.67
N MET A 405 10.95 -1.89 13.61
CA MET A 405 11.45 -3.27 13.47
C MET A 405 12.90 -3.25 12.97
N LYS A 406 13.81 -3.85 13.74
CA LYS A 406 15.22 -4.03 13.36
C LYS A 406 15.62 -5.48 13.58
N LEU A 407 15.95 -6.19 12.50
CA LEU A 407 16.61 -7.48 12.54
C LEU A 407 18.08 -7.26 12.24
N ARG A 408 18.94 -7.47 13.24
CA ARG A 408 20.39 -7.40 13.05
C ARG A 408 20.92 -8.75 12.59
N LEU A 409 21.78 -8.73 11.59
CA LEU A 409 22.43 -9.91 11.03
C LEU A 409 23.95 -9.72 11.10
N ALA A 410 24.60 -10.59 11.86
CA ALA A 410 26.05 -10.72 12.01
C ALA A 410 26.60 -11.82 11.07
N PRO A 411 27.93 -12.00 10.94
CA PRO A 411 28.52 -13.03 10.10
C PRO A 411 27.97 -14.44 10.41
N GLY A 412 27.56 -15.16 9.36
CA GLY A 412 26.91 -16.48 9.43
C GLY A 412 25.41 -16.44 9.73
N GLU A 413 24.84 -15.27 10.06
CA GLU A 413 23.41 -15.12 10.22
C GLU A 413 22.70 -14.90 8.88
N MET A 414 21.43 -15.29 8.84
CA MET A 414 20.65 -15.34 7.61
C MET A 414 19.16 -15.17 7.87
N VAL A 415 18.43 -14.73 6.85
CA VAL A 415 16.96 -14.60 6.86
C VAL A 415 16.40 -14.85 5.47
N LEU A 416 15.23 -15.51 5.41
CA LEU A 416 14.48 -15.67 4.17
C LEU A 416 13.57 -14.45 3.98
N VAL A 417 13.67 -13.85 2.80
CA VAL A 417 12.78 -12.79 2.31
C VAL A 417 11.86 -13.40 1.25
N PRO A 418 10.57 -13.61 1.55
CA PRO A 418 9.65 -14.14 0.57
C PRO A 418 9.38 -13.18 -0.60
N GLU A 419 8.97 -13.70 -1.75
CA GLU A 419 8.52 -12.92 -2.90
C GLU A 419 7.49 -11.84 -2.48
N GLY A 420 7.64 -10.65 -3.05
CA GLY A 420 6.70 -9.55 -2.84
C GLY A 420 6.70 -8.94 -1.42
N ARG A 421 7.62 -9.32 -0.52
CA ARG A 421 7.69 -8.74 0.83
C ARG A 421 8.50 -7.46 0.86
N LEU A 422 7.87 -6.39 1.32
CA LEU A 422 8.48 -5.07 1.37
C LEU A 422 9.52 -5.01 2.48
N HIS A 423 10.76 -4.69 2.14
CA HIS A 423 11.88 -4.66 3.07
C HIS A 423 13.01 -3.76 2.59
N GLY A 424 13.93 -3.41 3.49
CA GLY A 424 15.20 -2.75 3.16
C GLY A 424 16.29 -3.07 4.17
N SER A 425 17.48 -2.52 3.96
CA SER A 425 18.66 -2.80 4.78
C SER A 425 19.67 -1.66 4.85
N SER A 426 20.44 -1.60 5.93
CA SER A 426 21.59 -0.70 6.14
C SER A 426 22.80 -1.50 6.58
N ILE A 427 23.98 -1.02 6.19
CA ILE A 427 25.24 -1.55 6.69
C ILE A 427 25.70 -0.76 7.94
N GLU A 428 25.91 -1.47 9.05
CA GLU A 428 26.40 -0.90 10.32
C GLU A 428 27.95 -0.94 10.41
N SER A 429 28.60 -1.94 9.78
CA SER A 429 30.06 -2.09 9.73
C SER A 429 30.72 -1.19 8.67
N ASP A 430 32.05 -1.08 8.67
CA ASP A 430 32.78 -0.30 7.63
C ASP A 430 32.51 -0.84 6.21
N GLU A 431 32.38 -2.18 6.11
CA GLU A 431 32.04 -2.93 4.92
C GLU A 431 31.23 -4.16 5.34
N CYS A 432 30.32 -4.62 4.49
CA CYS A 432 29.60 -5.89 4.65
C CYS A 432 29.59 -6.65 3.34
N VAL A 433 29.95 -7.94 3.42
CA VAL A 433 29.85 -8.88 2.31
C VAL A 433 28.68 -9.83 2.61
N TYR A 434 27.74 -9.93 1.69
CA TYR A 434 26.57 -10.79 1.83
C TYR A 434 26.13 -11.38 0.48
N HIS A 435 25.29 -12.41 0.56
CA HIS A 435 24.76 -13.15 -0.58
C HIS A 435 23.23 -13.11 -0.58
N GLN A 436 22.63 -13.14 -1.77
CA GLN A 436 21.18 -13.21 -1.98
C GLN A 436 20.77 -14.23 -3.06
N PRO A 437 21.10 -15.53 -2.92
CA PRO A 437 20.65 -16.53 -3.89
C PRO A 437 19.12 -16.56 -4.02
N ILE A 438 18.65 -16.74 -5.25
CA ILE A 438 17.24 -16.98 -5.58
C ILE A 438 16.85 -18.39 -5.18
N ILE A 439 15.81 -18.53 -4.36
CA ILE A 439 15.34 -19.81 -3.85
C ILE A 439 14.07 -20.24 -4.59
N PRO A 440 14.00 -21.48 -5.10
CA PRO A 440 12.79 -21.98 -5.76
C PRO A 440 11.60 -22.13 -4.82
N ASP A 441 10.40 -21.85 -5.33
CA ASP A 441 9.13 -22.00 -4.63
C ASP A 441 8.93 -23.38 -3.99
N GLU A 442 9.37 -24.44 -4.66
CA GLU A 442 9.23 -25.82 -4.17
C GLU A 442 10.03 -26.08 -2.87
N TRP A 443 11.03 -25.26 -2.55
CA TRP A 443 11.77 -25.33 -1.29
C TRP A 443 11.09 -24.50 -0.21
N VAL A 444 10.55 -23.33 -0.57
CA VAL A 444 9.97 -22.37 0.38
C VAL A 444 8.57 -22.77 0.82
N ARG A 445 7.68 -23.12 -0.12
CA ARG A 445 6.25 -23.37 0.15
C ARG A 445 5.99 -24.41 1.24
N PRO A 446 6.67 -25.59 1.27
CA PRO A 446 6.46 -26.57 2.33
C PRO A 446 6.83 -26.02 3.71
N LEU A 447 7.97 -25.33 3.82
CA LEU A 447 8.50 -24.80 5.09
C LEU A 447 7.60 -23.70 5.67
N VAL A 448 7.09 -22.81 4.81
CA VAL A 448 6.15 -21.75 5.22
C VAL A 448 4.79 -22.34 5.61
N ARG A 449 4.31 -23.37 4.89
CA ARG A 449 3.04 -24.04 5.20
C ARG A 449 3.09 -24.81 6.52
N ASP A 450 4.15 -25.57 6.76
CA ASP A 450 4.32 -26.35 7.99
C ASP A 450 4.34 -25.43 9.21
N ARG A 451 4.95 -24.24 9.08
CA ARG A 451 4.87 -23.19 10.09
C ARG A 451 3.43 -22.71 10.31
N ALA A 452 2.69 -22.40 9.25
CA ALA A 452 1.30 -21.93 9.38
C ALA A 452 0.43 -22.96 10.12
N THR A 453 0.64 -24.26 9.86
CA THR A 453 -0.06 -25.33 10.59
C THR A 453 0.39 -25.48 12.04
N ALA A 454 1.69 -25.36 12.33
CA ALA A 454 2.20 -25.44 13.70
C ALA A 454 1.72 -24.26 14.57
N SER A 455 1.61 -23.07 13.97
CA SER A 455 1.09 -21.87 14.64
C SER A 455 -0.42 -21.94 14.91
N ALA A 456 -1.18 -22.74 14.16
CA ALA A 456 -2.62 -22.93 14.36
C ALA A 456 -2.94 -24.00 15.43
N ALA A 457 -1.96 -24.84 15.79
CA ALA A 457 -2.12 -25.92 16.75
C ALA A 457 -1.61 -25.59 18.16
N ALA A 458 -0.88 -24.47 18.32
CA ALA A 458 -0.35 -23.95 19.57
C ALA A 458 -1.25 -22.83 20.12
#